data_AF-A0A917RH61-F1
#
_entry.id   AF-A0A917RH61-F1
#
_cell.length_a   1.000
_cell.length_b   1.000
_cell.length_c   1.000
_cell.angle_alpha   90.00
_cell.angle_beta   90.00
_cell.angle_gamma   90.00
#
_symmetry.space_group_name_H-M   'P 1'
#
loop_
_entity.id
_entity.type
_entity.pdbx_description
1 polymer ?
#
loop_
_entity_poly.entity_id
_entity_poly.type
_entity_poly.pdbx_seq_one_letter_code
_entity_poly.pdbx_strand_id
1 'polypeptide(L)' 'MPELAPIPFARLNLEQVRERLLAAAAFGEDLSPDQLEVLAGKLSTGLSIYIEATQNSAPRTRHPAVPGRACLDYRGRLR' A
#
# COMPACT_ATOMS: atom_id res chain seq x y z
N MET A 1 -22.81 -14.09 -1.54
CA MET A 1 -21.74 -13.65 -0.63
C MET A 1 -21.70 -12.13 -0.71
N PRO A 2 -21.81 -11.39 0.41
CA PRO A 2 -21.67 -9.94 0.33
C PRO A 2 -20.26 -9.61 -0.13
N GLU A 3 -20.12 -8.86 -1.22
CA GLU A 3 -18.83 -8.33 -1.64
C GLU A 3 -18.32 -7.41 -0.53
N LEU A 4 -17.23 -7.78 0.12
CA LEU A 4 -16.56 -6.91 1.06
C LEU A 4 -16.11 -5.66 0.29
N ALA A 5 -16.37 -4.48 0.86
CA ALA A 5 -15.78 -3.26 0.34
C ALA A 5 -14.24 -3.43 0.23
N PRO A 6 -13.58 -2.85 -0.79
CA PRO A 6 -12.18 -3.15 -1.10
C PRO A 6 -11.22 -3.00 0.09
N ILE A 7 -11.38 -1.95 0.91
CA ILE A 7 -10.51 -1.70 2.07
C ILE A 7 -10.70 -2.76 3.17
N PRO A 8 -11.92 -3.09 3.63
CA PRO A 8 -12.13 -4.23 4.54
C PRO A 8 -11.53 -5.54 4.04
N PHE A 9 -11.64 -5.85 2.74
CA PHE A 9 -11.04 -7.06 2.18
C PHE A 9 -9.51 -7.02 2.20
N ALA A 10 -8.90 -5.89 1.85
CA ALA A 10 -7.45 -5.70 1.95
C ALA A 10 -6.96 -5.89 3.39
N ARG A 11 -7.66 -5.29 4.36
CA ARG A 11 -7.34 -5.42 5.79
C ARG A 11 -7.40 -6.87 6.25
N LEU A 12 -8.44 -7.62 5.86
CA LEU A 12 -8.57 -9.02 6.22
C LEU A 12 -7.35 -9.85 5.77
N ASN A 13 -6.88 -9.65 4.53
CA ASN A 13 -5.71 -10.36 4.02
C ASN A 13 -4.45 -10.04 4.82
N LEU A 14 -4.23 -8.75 5.13
CA LEU A 14 -3.04 -8.30 5.87
C LEU A 14 -3.06 -8.79 7.33
N GLU A 15 -4.21 -8.76 8.00
CA GLU A 15 -4.34 -9.27 9.37
C GLU A 15 -4.10 -10.78 9.44
N GLN A 16 -4.64 -11.56 8.48
CA GLN A 16 -4.37 -13.00 8.44
C GLN A 16 -2.88 -13.32 8.29
N VAL A 17 -2.16 -12.54 7.46
CA VAL A 17 -0.70 -12.71 7.32
C VAL A 17 0.00 -12.37 8.64
N ARG A 18 -0.36 -11.24 9.25
CA ARG A 18 0.19 -10.81 10.54
C ARG A 18 -0.03 -11.86 11.64
N GLU A 19 -1.25 -12.35 11.80
CA GLU A 19 -1.59 -13.36 12.81
C GLU A 19 -0.78 -14.65 12.61
N ARG A 20 -0.65 -15.14 11.36
CA ARG A 20 0.12 -16.35 11.08
C ARG A 20 1.60 -16.19 11.41
N LEU A 21 2.20 -15.05 11.06
CA LEU A 21 3.60 -14.76 11.36
C LEU A 21 3.83 -14.63 12.87
N LEU A 22 2.92 -13.97 13.60
CA LEU A 22 3.01 -13.86 15.05
C LEU A 22 2.86 -15.22 15.74
N ALA A 23 1.95 -16.07 15.27
CA ALA A 23 1.80 -17.43 15.78
C ALA A 23 3.09 -18.24 15.56
N ALA A 24 3.63 -18.22 14.34
CA ALA A 24 4.86 -18.93 14.02
C ALA A 24 6.04 -18.47 14.90
N ALA A 25 6.22 -17.16 15.07
CA ALA A 25 7.25 -16.60 15.94
C ALA A 25 7.05 -16.94 17.43
N ALA A 26 5.80 -16.94 17.92
CA ALA A 26 5.49 -17.23 19.31
C ALA A 26 5.71 -18.70 19.69
N PHE A 27 5.48 -19.61 18.74
CA PHE A 27 5.60 -21.06 18.98
C PHE A 27 6.86 -21.68 18.39
N GLY A 28 7.75 -20.89 17.76
CA GLY A 28 8.95 -21.40 17.09
C GLY A 28 8.64 -22.33 15.92
N GLU A 29 7.52 -22.09 15.25
CA GLU A 29 7.06 -22.92 14.14
C GLU A 29 7.74 -22.49 12.83
N ASP A 30 8.31 -23.43 12.11
CA ASP A 30 8.82 -23.20 10.76
C ASP A 30 7.67 -23.18 9.76
N LEU A 31 7.63 -22.15 8.93
CA LEU A 31 6.67 -22.06 7.82
C LEU A 31 7.22 -22.82 6.61
N SER A 32 6.40 -23.73 6.06
CA SER A 32 6.78 -24.43 4.83
C SER A 32 6.84 -23.47 3.63
N PRO A 33 7.56 -23.82 2.55
CA PRO A 33 7.58 -23.01 1.32
C PRO A 33 6.17 -22.70 0.78
N ASP A 34 5.29 -23.69 0.75
CA ASP A 34 3.89 -23.51 0.29
C ASP A 34 3.11 -22.54 1.20
N GLN A 35 3.32 -22.61 2.51
CA GLN A 35 2.70 -21.67 3.45
C GLN A 35 3.22 -20.24 3.22
N LEU A 36 4.52 -20.07 2.97
CA LEU A 36 5.12 -18.78 2.67
C LEU A 36 4.59 -18.22 1.35
N GLU A 37 4.41 -19.04 0.32
CA GLU A 37 3.82 -18.63 -0.96
C GLU A 37 2.38 -18.13 -0.78
N VAL A 38 1.56 -18.87 -0.01
CA VAL A 38 0.19 -18.46 0.30
C VAL A 38 0.16 -17.11 1.05
N LEU A 39 1.04 -16.93 2.03
CA LEU A 39 1.13 -15.67 2.78
C LEU A 39 1.60 -14.51 1.90
N ALA A 40 2.58 -14.74 1.02
CA ALA A 40 3.05 -13.76 0.06
C ALA A 40 1.94 -13.34 -0.92
N GLY A 41 1.13 -14.30 -1.39
CA GLY A 41 -0.03 -14.03 -2.23
C GLY A 41 -1.08 -13.16 -1.53
N LYS A 42 -1.41 -13.45 -0.28
CA LYS A 42 -2.32 -12.62 0.54
C LYS A 42 -1.77 -11.22 0.76
N LEU A 43 -0.48 -11.11 1.07
CA LEU A 43 0.20 -9.82 1.27
C LEU A 43 0.15 -8.97 0.00
N SER A 44 0.55 -9.54 -1.14
CA SER A 44 0.55 -8.86 -2.45
C SER A 44 -0.85 -8.39 -2.85
N THR A 45 -1.85 -9.26 -2.69
CA THR A 45 -3.25 -8.96 -3.01
C THR A 45 -3.80 -7.86 -2.09
N GLY A 46 -3.59 -8.00 -0.77
CA GLY A 46 -4.06 -7.02 0.20
C GLY A 46 -3.45 -5.63 -0.01
N LEU A 47 -2.14 -5.56 -0.27
CA LEU A 47 -1.46 -4.30 -0.55
C LEU A 47 -1.93 -3.67 -1.86
N SER A 48 -2.07 -4.44 -2.93
CA SER A 48 -2.55 -3.93 -4.23
C SER A 48 -3.94 -3.30 -4.09
N ILE A 49 -4.87 -4.00 -3.45
CA ILE A 49 -6.24 -3.50 -3.23
C ILE A 49 -6.24 -2.25 -2.34
N TYR A 50 -5.43 -2.23 -1.27
CA TYR A 50 -5.32 -1.08 -0.40
C TYR A 50 -4.79 0.16 -1.15
N ILE A 51 -3.75 -0.03 -1.95
CA ILE A 51 -3.15 1.02 -2.78
C ILE A 51 -4.18 1.55 -3.78
N GLU A 52 -4.83 0.68 -4.54
CA GLU A 52 -5.84 1.09 -5.52
C GLU A 52 -7.00 1.85 -4.85
N ALA A 53 -7.50 1.35 -3.72
CA ALA A 53 -8.61 1.98 -3.01
C ALA A 53 -8.23 3.35 -2.43
N THR A 54 -6.98 3.52 -1.96
CA THR A 54 -6.53 4.77 -1.35
C THR A 54 -6.05 5.80 -2.37
N GLN A 55 -5.40 5.37 -3.45
CA GLN A 55 -4.91 6.26 -4.52
C GLN A 55 -6.05 6.77 -5.42
N ASN A 56 -7.09 5.96 -5.66
CA ASN A 56 -8.27 6.41 -6.38
C ASN A 56 -9.15 7.37 -5.55
N SER A 57 -8.98 7.35 -4.21
CA SER A 57 -9.69 8.22 -3.28
C SER A 57 -8.93 9.51 -2.94
N ALA A 58 -7.64 9.58 -3.27
CA ALA A 58 -6.88 10.83 -3.14
C ALA A 58 -7.48 11.85 -4.13
N PRO A 59 -7.89 13.05 -3.68
CA PRO A 59 -8.23 14.10 -4.62
C PRO A 59 -6.98 14.29 -5.48
N ARG A 60 -7.11 14.14 -6.81
CA ARG A 60 -6.10 14.63 -7.74
C ARG A 60 -5.97 16.12 -7.44
N THR A 61 -5.04 16.49 -6.56
CA THR A 61 -4.54 17.84 -6.48
C THR A 61 -3.86 18.06 -7.81
N ARG A 62 -4.65 18.50 -8.79
CA ARG A 62 -4.17 19.26 -9.93
C ARG A 62 -3.48 20.45 -9.30
N HIS A 63 -2.21 20.31 -8.96
CA HIS A 63 -1.35 21.46 -8.80
C HIS A 63 -1.49 22.21 -10.12
N PRO A 64 -2.01 23.47 -10.13
CA PRO A 64 -1.88 24.26 -11.32
C PRO A 64 -0.38 24.27 -11.63
N ALA A 65 -0.01 23.87 -12.85
CA ALA A 65 1.36 23.99 -13.32
C ALA A 65 1.73 25.46 -13.18
N VAL A 66 2.49 25.81 -12.14
CA VAL A 66 3.01 27.16 -11.98
C VAL A 66 4.00 27.33 -13.13
N PRO A 67 3.75 28.21 -14.12
CA PRO A 67 4.66 28.37 -15.23
C PRO A 67 5.94 29.02 -14.71
N GLY A 68 7.09 28.37 -14.96
CA GLY A 68 8.40 29.02 -15.04
C GLY A 68 9.01 29.55 -13.75
N ARG A 69 9.73 28.70 -13.00
CA ARG A 69 10.83 29.15 -12.10
C ARG A 69 12.23 29.05 -12.74
N ALA A 70 12.30 28.87 -14.07
CA ALA A 70 13.57 28.69 -14.77
C ALA A 70 14.39 30.00 -14.95
N CYS A 71 13.84 31.17 -14.61
CA CYS A 71 14.50 32.48 -14.76
C CYS A 71 14.76 33.19 -13.42
N LEU A 72 14.94 32.45 -12.34
CA LEU A 72 15.40 33.03 -11.06
C LEU A 72 16.93 32.93 -10.99
N ASP A 73 17.58 34.04 -10.66
CA ASP A 73 18.99 33.98 -10.25
C ASP A 73 19.14 33.29 -8.88
N TYR A 74 20.38 33.05 -8.44
CA TYR A 74 20.65 32.43 -7.13
C TYR A 74 20.16 33.25 -5.93
N ARG A 75 19.68 34.49 -6.14
CA ARG A 75 19.05 35.37 -5.15
C ARG A 75 17.53 35.42 -5.27
N GLY A 76 16.92 34.63 -6.16
CA GLY A 76 15.47 34.54 -6.31
C GLY A 76 14.83 35.74 -7.01
N ARG A 77 15.57 36.53 -7.79
CA ARG A 77 15.01 37.62 -8.61
C ARG A 77 14.85 37.17 -10.06
N LEU A 78 13.75 37.63 -10.67
CA LEU A 78 13.52 37.51 -12.12
C LEU A 78 14.56 38.38 -12.84
N ARG A 79 15.27 37.78 -13.81
CA ARG A 79 16.12 38.52 -14.75
C ARG A 79 15.29 39.29 -15.77
#